data_AF-A0A7X1FKC4-F1
#
_entry.id   AF-A0A7X1FKC4-F1
#
_cell.length_a   1.000
_cell.length_b   1.000
_cell.length_c   1.000
_cell.angle_alpha   90.00
_cell.angle_beta   90.00
_cell.angle_gamma   90.00
#
_symmetry.space_group_name_H-M   'P 1'
#
loop_
_entity.id
_entity.type
_entity.pdbx_description
1 polymer ?
#
loop_
_entity_poly.entity_id
_entity_poly.type
_entity_poly.pdbx_seq_one_letter_code
_entity_poly.pdbx_strand_id
1 'polypeptide(L)'
;MEDRDNKKNPGALVVLVVGLLIVALYAGYWLFLFFGFDAADKEGNLVGVRSGTFGDAFGVLNALFSGLAFFGLITTLLLQRKDIADSQVDSLRQQAESQFYNMLNLQQSVVYDIDLQRTSNGGNQVITKGRDCFKVWSGKLQKEYDDATSIDDSDRIREAYRELWDKHRGDLSIYFRSLYTLLRFISESRYVNKKTLGSVARSLISDYELVILFYNCLMPSGERFQKYANEFAIFDNLDVTLLLNPSHVLQLDREAFGENEFVINIFDYNEAEFND
;
A
#
# COMPACT_ATOMS: atom_id res chain seq x y z
N MET A 1 11.29 -28.33 27.79
CA MET A 1 10.77 -28.17 26.42
C MET A 1 11.82 -27.41 25.65
N GLU A 2 12.88 -28.13 25.38
CA GLU A 2 14.09 -27.74 24.69
C GLU A 2 14.00 -28.51 23.37
N ASP A 3 13.38 -27.90 22.36
CA ASP A 3 13.42 -28.40 20.99
C ASP A 3 12.83 -27.35 20.05
N ARG A 4 13.63 -26.34 19.69
CA ARG A 4 13.42 -25.57 18.46
C ARG A 4 14.76 -25.23 17.83
N ASP A 5 14.90 -25.67 16.59
CA ASP A 5 15.83 -25.21 15.56
C ASP A 5 17.30 -25.67 15.66
N ASN A 6 17.49 -26.99 15.64
CA ASN A 6 18.64 -27.57 14.92
C ASN A 6 18.31 -27.73 13.42
N LYS A 7 17.91 -26.64 12.76
CA LYS A 7 17.89 -26.60 11.29
C LYS A 7 19.35 -26.50 10.85
N LYS A 8 19.99 -27.64 10.60
CA LYS A 8 21.31 -27.71 9.97
C LYS A 8 21.27 -26.82 8.72
N ASN A 9 21.88 -25.65 8.83
CA ASN A 9 21.89 -24.66 7.77
C ASN A 9 22.67 -25.30 6.60
N PRO A 10 22.02 -25.65 5.47
CA PRO A 10 22.66 -26.45 4.42
C PRO A 10 23.94 -25.79 3.90
N GLY A 11 23.99 -24.45 3.91
CA GLY A 11 25.19 -23.68 3.58
C GLY A 11 26.37 -23.89 4.54
N ALA A 12 26.13 -23.99 5.86
CA ALA A 12 27.19 -24.22 6.84
C ALA A 12 27.81 -25.63 6.69
N LEU A 13 26.99 -26.62 6.34
CA LEU A 13 27.43 -27.98 6.08
C LEU A 13 28.26 -28.06 4.79
N VAL A 14 27.86 -27.35 3.74
CA VAL A 14 28.64 -27.26 2.49
C VAL A 14 30.00 -26.59 2.72
N VAL A 15 30.05 -25.49 3.47
CA VAL A 15 31.31 -24.80 3.80
C VAL A 15 32.26 -25.69 4.59
N LEU A 16 31.75 -26.45 5.58
CA LEU A 16 32.56 -27.40 6.35
C LEU A 16 33.09 -28.55 5.48
N VAL A 17 32.27 -29.09 4.58
CA VAL A 17 32.68 -30.17 3.66
C VAL A 17 33.74 -29.69 2.68
N VAL A 18 33.59 -28.49 2.12
CA VAL A 18 34.59 -27.88 1.22
C VAL A 18 35.89 -27.60 1.98
N GLY A 19 35.81 -27.08 3.21
CA GLY A 19 36.98 -26.86 4.06
C GLY A 19 37.73 -28.16 4.39
N LEU A 20 37.01 -29.22 4.74
CA LEU A 20 37.60 -30.54 5.00
C LEU A 20 38.22 -31.16 3.74
N LEU A 21 37.62 -30.96 2.56
CA LEU A 21 38.21 -31.41 1.29
C LEU A 21 39.53 -30.72 0.98
N ILE A 22 39.63 -29.41 1.22
CA ILE A 22 40.88 -28.66 1.02
C ILE A 22 41.97 -29.15 1.97
N VAL A 23 41.64 -29.37 3.25
CA VAL A 23 42.58 -29.92 4.25
C VAL A 23 42.98 -31.36 3.92
N ALA A 24 42.05 -32.18 3.45
CA ALA A 24 42.33 -33.57 3.04
C ALA A 24 43.22 -33.63 1.79
N LEU A 25 43.01 -32.75 0.81
CA LEU A 25 43.90 -32.59 -0.34
C LEU A 25 45.31 -32.18 0.12
N TYR A 26 45.40 -31.24 1.07
CA TYR A 26 46.67 -30.80 1.64
C TYR A 26 47.40 -31.94 2.38
N ALA A 27 46.68 -32.68 3.23
CA ALA A 27 47.22 -33.80 4.01
C ALA A 27 47.63 -34.98 3.12
N GLY A 28 46.80 -35.36 2.14
CA GLY A 28 47.10 -36.43 1.20
C GLY A 28 48.30 -36.12 0.32
N TYR A 29 48.43 -34.87 -0.12
CA TYR A 29 49.58 -34.41 -0.89
C TYR A 29 50.87 -34.35 -0.05
N TRP A 30 50.80 -33.91 1.21
CA TRP A 30 51.93 -33.95 2.15
C TRP A 30 52.39 -35.39 2.42
N LEU A 31 51.45 -36.32 2.58
CA LEU A 31 51.71 -37.73 2.79
C LEU A 31 52.35 -38.40 1.56
N PHE A 32 51.93 -38.02 0.33
CA PHE A 32 52.56 -38.45 -0.92
C PHE A 32 54.05 -38.05 -1.01
N LEU A 33 54.40 -36.85 -0.54
CA LEU A 33 55.81 -36.42 -0.50
C LEU A 33 56.65 -37.21 0.51
N PHE A 34 56.05 -37.62 1.63
CA PHE A 34 56.77 -38.36 2.68
C PHE A 34 56.96 -39.84 2.33
N PHE A 35 55.97 -40.47 1.68
CA PHE A 35 56.02 -41.88 1.28
C PHE A 35 56.80 -42.15 -0.02
N GLY A 36 57.13 -41.12 -0.80
CA GLY A 36 57.88 -41.23 -2.06
C GLY A 36 59.41 -41.24 -1.91
N PHE A 37 59.95 -41.16 -0.70
CA PHE A 37 61.40 -41.12 -0.44
C PHE A 37 61.85 -42.31 0.42
N ASP A 38 62.76 -43.11 -0.12
CA ASP A 38 63.68 -43.93 0.65
C ASP A 38 65.12 -43.59 0.20
N ALA A 39 66.05 -43.68 1.15
CA ALA A 39 67.49 -43.44 1.07
C ALA A 39 67.98 -41.97 0.96
N ALA A 40 68.37 -41.43 2.12
CA ALA A 40 69.39 -40.40 2.24
C ALA A 40 70.70 -40.84 1.58
N ASP A 41 71.36 -39.95 0.83
CA ASP A 41 72.76 -40.16 0.43
C ASP A 41 73.69 -39.88 1.62
N LYS A 42 74.85 -40.54 1.65
CA LYS A 42 75.77 -40.63 2.81
C LYS A 42 76.45 -39.32 3.23
N GLU A 43 76.05 -38.18 2.69
CA GLU A 43 76.52 -36.85 3.10
C GLU A 43 75.40 -35.95 3.67
N GLY A 44 74.21 -36.50 3.97
CA GLY A 44 73.14 -35.74 4.64
C GLY A 44 72.49 -34.66 3.76
N ASN A 45 72.80 -34.63 2.47
CA ASN A 45 72.13 -33.78 1.50
C ASN A 45 70.96 -34.54 0.87
N LEU A 46 69.80 -33.88 0.84
CA LEU A 46 68.58 -34.36 0.18
C LEU A 46 68.77 -34.32 -1.34
N VAL A 47 69.44 -35.32 -1.92
CA VAL A 47 69.58 -35.44 -3.38
C VAL A 47 68.30 -36.06 -3.94
N GLY A 48 67.61 -35.30 -4.79
CA GLY A 48 66.30 -35.67 -5.34
C GLY A 48 65.23 -34.60 -5.15
N VAL A 49 65.60 -33.35 -4.80
CA VAL A 49 64.63 -32.27 -4.67
C VAL A 49 64.02 -31.95 -6.04
N ARG A 50 62.88 -32.58 -6.34
CA ARG A 50 61.89 -32.14 -7.34
C ARG A 50 61.24 -30.79 -6.93
N SER A 51 61.94 -29.93 -6.18
CA SER A 51 61.45 -28.64 -5.65
C SER A 51 60.96 -27.72 -6.75
N GLY A 52 61.59 -27.76 -7.93
CA GLY A 52 61.13 -27.01 -9.11
C GLY A 52 59.73 -27.46 -9.56
N THR A 53 59.55 -28.77 -9.77
CA THR A 53 58.23 -29.33 -10.14
C THR A 53 57.18 -29.23 -9.03
N PHE A 54 57.62 -29.19 -7.77
CA PHE A 54 56.78 -28.88 -6.61
C PHE A 54 56.26 -27.44 -6.74
N GLY A 55 57.15 -26.46 -6.90
CA GLY A 55 56.78 -25.05 -7.09
C GLY A 55 55.82 -24.83 -8.28
N ASP A 56 56.06 -25.52 -9.40
CA ASP A 56 55.23 -25.40 -10.61
C ASP A 56 53.81 -25.95 -10.41
N ALA A 57 53.66 -27.12 -9.77
CA ALA A 57 52.35 -27.69 -9.48
C ALA A 57 51.55 -26.83 -8.48
N PHE A 58 52.23 -26.26 -7.47
CA PHE A 58 51.60 -25.33 -6.53
C PHE A 58 51.16 -24.02 -7.20
N GLY A 59 51.92 -23.51 -8.16
CA GLY A 59 51.53 -22.34 -8.95
C GLY A 59 50.21 -22.55 -9.69
N VAL A 60 50.06 -23.70 -10.36
CA VAL A 60 48.81 -24.06 -11.07
C VAL A 60 47.64 -24.25 -10.11
N LEU A 61 47.86 -24.89 -8.97
CA LEU A 61 46.83 -25.14 -7.96
C LEU A 61 46.34 -23.84 -7.30
N ASN A 62 47.26 -22.93 -6.95
CA ASN A 62 46.92 -21.62 -6.41
C ASN A 62 46.19 -20.74 -7.42
N ALA A 63 46.58 -20.79 -8.70
CA ALA A 63 45.87 -20.09 -9.77
C ALA A 63 44.44 -20.62 -9.94
N LEU A 64 44.25 -21.95 -9.88
CA LEU A 64 42.92 -22.57 -9.95
C LEU A 64 42.03 -22.18 -8.77
N PHE A 65 42.55 -22.23 -7.54
CA PHE A 65 41.81 -21.79 -6.35
C PHE A 65 41.47 -20.31 -6.38
N SER A 66 42.38 -19.47 -6.88
CA SER A 66 42.13 -18.03 -7.05
C SER A 66 41.02 -17.77 -8.08
N GLY A 67 41.02 -18.51 -9.20
CA GLY A 67 39.95 -18.45 -10.20
C GLY A 67 38.60 -18.94 -9.67
N LEU A 68 38.57 -20.04 -8.92
CA LEU A 68 37.36 -20.56 -8.27
C LEU A 68 36.81 -19.59 -7.21
N ALA A 69 37.69 -19.00 -6.39
CA ALA A 69 37.30 -17.97 -5.42
C ALA A 69 36.69 -16.75 -6.12
N PHE A 70 37.30 -16.29 -7.22
CA PHE A 70 36.78 -15.19 -8.01
C PHE A 70 35.42 -15.51 -8.66
N PHE A 71 35.25 -16.73 -9.17
CA PHE A 71 33.97 -17.21 -9.70
C PHE A 71 32.88 -17.28 -8.62
N GLY A 72 33.22 -17.74 -7.41
CA GLY A 72 32.32 -17.73 -6.25
C GLY A 72 31.91 -16.30 -5.85
N LEU A 73 32.86 -15.35 -5.86
CA LEU A 73 32.59 -13.94 -5.62
C LEU A 73 31.66 -13.34 -6.69
N ILE A 74 31.89 -13.59 -7.97
CA ILE A 74 31.01 -13.15 -9.05
C ILE A 74 29.60 -13.69 -8.85
N THR A 75 29.48 -15.00 -8.58
CA THR A 75 28.18 -15.65 -8.35
C THR A 75 27.44 -14.99 -7.19
N THR A 76 28.17 -14.70 -6.10
CA THR A 76 27.61 -14.01 -4.92
C THR A 76 27.17 -12.59 -5.25
N LEU A 77 27.97 -11.84 -6.00
CA LEU A 77 27.62 -10.47 -6.43
C LEU A 77 26.38 -10.45 -7.33
N LEU A 78 26.22 -11.46 -8.21
CA LEU A 78 25.03 -11.58 -9.05
C LEU A 78 23.78 -11.88 -8.23
N LEU A 79 23.88 -12.78 -7.24
CA LEU A 79 22.78 -13.07 -6.31
C LEU A 79 22.41 -11.84 -5.47
N GLN A 80 23.40 -11.16 -4.89
CA GLN A 80 23.17 -9.93 -4.11
C GLN A 80 22.52 -8.82 -4.94
N ARG A 81 22.92 -8.65 -6.21
CA ARG A 81 22.27 -7.68 -7.11
C ARG A 81 20.79 -7.98 -7.32
N LYS A 82 20.44 -9.26 -7.45
CA LYS A 82 19.05 -9.68 -7.56
C LYS A 82 18.28 -9.41 -6.26
N ASP A 83 18.83 -9.83 -5.12
CA ASP A 83 18.18 -9.63 -3.82
C ASP A 83 17.94 -8.14 -3.51
N ILE A 84 18.89 -7.26 -3.88
CA ILE A 84 18.74 -5.81 -3.75
C ILE A 84 17.61 -5.29 -4.64
N ALA A 85 17.50 -5.78 -5.88
CA ALA A 85 16.45 -5.35 -6.80
C ALA A 85 15.05 -5.72 -6.28
N ASP A 86 14.89 -6.96 -5.78
CA ASP A 86 13.63 -7.42 -5.19
C ASP A 86 13.32 -6.62 -3.90
N SER A 87 14.33 -6.39 -3.06
CA SER A 87 14.21 -5.58 -1.83
C SER A 87 13.81 -4.11 -2.11
N GLN A 88 14.25 -3.53 -3.23
CA GLN A 88 13.84 -2.17 -3.62
C GLN A 88 12.35 -2.08 -3.92
N VAL A 89 11.77 -3.09 -4.60
CA VAL A 89 10.33 -3.12 -4.90
C VAL A 89 9.51 -3.22 -3.62
N ASP A 90 9.91 -4.12 -2.71
CA ASP A 90 9.24 -4.27 -1.41
C ASP A 90 9.33 -3.00 -0.56
N SER A 91 10.49 -2.33 -0.57
CA SER A 91 10.68 -1.04 0.11
C SER A 91 9.76 0.05 -0.46
N LEU A 92 9.65 0.16 -1.77
CA LEU A 92 8.76 1.14 -2.42
C LEU A 92 7.28 0.86 -2.09
N ARG A 93 6.89 -0.41 -2.04
CA ARG A 93 5.55 -0.82 -1.61
C ARG A 93 5.28 -0.41 -0.16
N GLN A 94 6.18 -0.74 0.76
CA GLN A 94 6.04 -0.38 2.17
C GLN A 94 5.98 1.14 2.40
N GLN A 95 6.78 1.91 1.65
CA GLN A 95 6.74 3.37 1.69
C GLN A 95 5.39 3.91 1.21
N ALA A 96 4.85 3.37 0.12
CA ALA A 96 3.54 3.77 -0.40
C ALA A 96 2.41 3.40 0.55
N GLU A 97 2.42 2.20 1.15
CA GLU A 97 1.44 1.79 2.17
C GLU A 97 1.53 2.69 3.42
N SER A 98 2.74 3.00 3.88
CA SER A 98 2.94 3.93 5.02
C SER A 98 2.44 5.34 4.72
N GLN A 99 2.71 5.86 3.52
CA GLN A 99 2.20 7.16 3.06
C GLN A 99 0.66 7.18 3.01
N PHE A 100 0.05 6.10 2.51
CA PHE A 100 -1.41 5.94 2.54
C PHE A 100 -1.96 6.04 3.96
N TYR A 101 -1.43 5.27 4.91
CA TYR A 101 -1.93 5.30 6.29
C TYR A 101 -1.73 6.66 6.96
N ASN A 102 -0.65 7.36 6.66
CA ASN A 102 -0.45 8.74 7.12
C ASN A 102 -1.52 9.69 6.56
N MET A 103 -1.80 9.62 5.26
CA MET A 103 -2.84 10.44 4.63
C MET A 103 -4.24 10.09 5.13
N LEU A 104 -4.49 8.80 5.37
CA LEU A 104 -5.74 8.32 5.95
C LEU A 104 -5.95 8.88 7.35
N ASN A 105 -4.92 8.84 8.20
CA ASN A 105 -4.96 9.42 9.54
C ASN A 105 -5.15 10.95 9.50
N LEU A 106 -4.48 11.65 8.57
CA LEU A 106 -4.71 13.08 8.37
C LEU A 106 -6.17 13.37 7.96
N GLN A 107 -6.74 12.56 7.05
CA GLN A 107 -8.14 12.69 6.66
C GLN A 107 -9.08 12.48 7.85
N GLN A 108 -8.81 11.48 8.69
CA GLN A 108 -9.59 11.24 9.90
C GLN A 108 -9.43 12.38 10.90
N SER A 109 -8.22 12.93 11.08
CA SER A 109 -7.99 14.11 11.93
C SER A 109 -8.82 15.29 11.46
N VAL A 110 -8.80 15.60 10.15
CA VAL A 110 -9.63 16.67 9.57
C VAL A 110 -11.09 16.48 9.95
N VAL A 111 -11.62 15.25 9.85
CA VAL A 111 -13.00 14.96 10.25
C VAL A 111 -13.23 15.21 11.74
N TYR A 112 -12.32 14.76 12.61
CA TYR A 112 -12.44 14.92 14.06
C TYR A 112 -12.25 16.37 14.53
N ASP A 113 -11.48 17.17 13.80
CA ASP A 113 -11.18 18.57 14.12
C ASP A 113 -12.34 19.52 13.76
N ILE A 114 -13.32 19.05 12.97
CA ILE A 114 -14.53 19.82 12.66
C ILE A 114 -15.32 20.05 13.96
N ASP A 115 -15.65 21.30 14.24
CA ASP A 115 -16.55 21.66 15.32
C ASP A 115 -17.65 22.61 14.85
N LEU A 116 -18.84 22.45 15.44
CA LEU A 116 -19.95 23.37 15.23
C LEU A 116 -20.20 24.12 16.53
N GLN A 117 -19.79 25.39 16.53
CA GLN A 117 -19.98 26.28 17.66
C GLN A 117 -21.33 26.99 17.52
N ARG A 118 -22.17 26.91 18.57
CA ARG A 118 -23.38 27.70 18.67
C ARG A 118 -23.17 28.75 19.75
N THR A 119 -23.16 30.02 19.37
CA THR A 119 -23.14 31.11 20.33
C THR A 119 -24.51 31.19 21.02
N SER A 120 -24.53 30.92 22.32
CA SER A 120 -25.68 31.19 23.18
C SER A 120 -25.32 32.35 24.12
N ASN A 121 -26.28 33.23 24.40
CA ASN A 121 -26.11 34.39 25.27
C ASN A 121 -25.53 33.96 26.64
N GLY A 122 -24.24 34.19 26.86
CA GLY A 122 -23.55 33.97 28.15
C GLY A 122 -22.35 33.01 28.13
N GLY A 123 -22.07 32.32 27.03
CA GLY A 123 -20.86 31.49 26.90
C GLY A 123 -20.90 30.58 25.68
N ASN A 124 -19.77 30.42 25.00
CA ASN A 124 -19.64 29.48 23.89
C ASN A 124 -19.90 28.06 24.39
N GLN A 125 -21.04 27.47 24.03
CA GLN A 125 -21.24 26.03 24.16
C GLN A 125 -21.00 25.38 22.80
N VAL A 126 -19.97 24.55 22.73
CA VAL A 126 -19.77 23.62 21.61
C VAL A 126 -20.76 22.49 21.80
N ILE A 127 -21.69 22.28 20.86
CA ILE A 127 -22.71 21.22 21.03
C ILE A 127 -22.48 20.05 20.06
N THR A 128 -21.62 20.19 19.04
CA THR A 128 -21.35 19.08 18.11
C THR A 128 -19.92 19.12 17.60
N LYS A 129 -19.24 17.96 17.61
CA LYS A 129 -17.86 17.79 17.17
C LYS A 129 -17.72 16.57 16.27
N GLY A 130 -16.72 16.60 15.40
CA GLY A 130 -16.33 15.48 14.57
C GLY A 130 -17.42 15.05 13.59
N ARG A 131 -17.64 13.74 13.52
CA ARG A 131 -18.60 13.10 12.60
C ARG A 131 -20.05 13.53 12.81
N ASP A 132 -20.42 13.90 14.05
CA ASP A 132 -21.78 14.35 14.35
C ASP A 132 -22.13 15.66 13.63
N CYS A 133 -21.12 16.45 13.23
CA CYS A 133 -21.33 17.67 12.46
C CYS A 133 -21.95 17.36 11.09
N PHE A 134 -21.60 16.24 10.46
CA PHE A 134 -22.20 15.82 9.19
C PHE A 134 -23.68 15.48 9.32
N LYS A 135 -24.10 14.91 10.46
CA LYS A 135 -25.53 14.68 10.75
C LYS A 135 -26.30 15.99 10.91
N VAL A 136 -25.69 17.01 11.52
CA VAL A 136 -26.30 18.34 11.61
C VAL A 136 -26.40 18.99 10.23
N TRP A 137 -25.37 18.83 9.40
CA TRP A 137 -25.37 19.34 8.03
C TRP A 137 -26.37 18.65 7.13
N SER A 138 -26.52 17.32 7.19
CA SER A 138 -27.52 16.60 6.41
C SER A 138 -28.94 17.02 6.80
N GLY A 139 -29.22 17.19 8.10
CA GLY A 139 -30.52 17.69 8.56
C GLY A 139 -30.82 19.12 8.11
N LYS A 140 -29.79 19.99 8.08
CA LYS A 140 -29.93 21.34 7.51
C LYS A 140 -30.16 21.29 6.01
N LEU A 141 -29.41 20.46 5.29
CA LEU A 141 -29.55 20.28 3.85
C LEU A 141 -30.97 19.81 3.49
N GLN A 142 -31.51 18.84 4.23
CA GLN A 142 -32.89 18.38 4.08
C GLN A 142 -33.88 19.52 4.27
N LYS A 143 -33.73 20.29 5.35
CA LYS A 143 -34.61 21.42 5.64
C LYS A 143 -34.59 22.47 4.52
N GLU A 144 -33.40 22.89 4.07
CA GLU A 144 -33.28 23.89 3.00
C GLU A 144 -33.83 23.34 1.66
N TYR A 145 -33.74 22.04 1.41
CA TYR A 145 -34.34 21.40 0.24
C TYR A 145 -35.87 21.35 0.31
N ASP A 146 -36.44 21.06 1.49
CA ASP A 146 -37.88 21.05 1.72
C ASP A 146 -38.49 22.46 1.65
N ASP A 147 -37.75 23.46 2.14
CA ASP A 147 -38.14 24.87 2.11
C ASP A 147 -37.91 25.55 0.73
N ALA A 148 -37.16 24.90 -0.18
CA ALA A 148 -36.85 25.44 -1.50
C ALA A 148 -38.11 25.61 -2.37
N THR A 149 -38.23 26.76 -3.04
CA THR A 149 -39.45 27.15 -3.77
C THR A 149 -39.44 26.68 -5.24
N SER A 150 -38.31 26.20 -5.75
CA SER A 150 -38.20 25.75 -7.15
C SER A 150 -39.06 24.52 -7.40
N ILE A 151 -39.65 24.44 -8.60
CA ILE A 151 -40.41 23.26 -9.06
C ILE A 151 -39.43 22.19 -9.57
N ASP A 152 -38.31 22.61 -10.15
CA ASP A 152 -37.30 21.70 -10.65
C ASP A 152 -36.45 21.15 -9.49
N ASP A 153 -36.34 19.83 -9.45
CA ASP A 153 -35.68 19.11 -8.38
C ASP A 153 -34.16 19.37 -8.35
N SER A 154 -33.52 19.45 -9.52
CA SER A 154 -32.09 19.75 -9.62
C SER A 154 -31.77 21.16 -9.12
N ASP A 155 -32.67 22.12 -9.39
CA ASP A 155 -32.57 23.47 -8.85
C ASP A 155 -32.76 23.51 -7.33
N ARG A 156 -33.71 22.74 -6.76
CA ARG A 156 -33.89 22.62 -5.30
C ARG A 156 -32.65 22.07 -4.62
N ILE A 157 -32.04 21.00 -5.16
CA ILE A 157 -30.78 20.44 -4.64
C ILE A 157 -29.69 21.51 -4.64
N ARG A 158 -29.56 22.25 -5.74
CA ARG A 158 -28.51 23.27 -5.89
C ARG A 158 -28.67 24.43 -4.92
N GLU A 159 -29.91 24.87 -4.68
CA GLU A 159 -30.22 25.92 -3.71
C GLU A 159 -29.89 25.48 -2.28
N ALA A 160 -30.39 24.31 -1.87
CA ALA A 160 -30.13 23.74 -0.56
C ALA A 160 -28.63 23.52 -0.30
N TYR A 161 -27.92 22.96 -1.30
CA TYR A 161 -26.48 22.74 -1.19
C TYR A 161 -25.70 24.04 -1.12
N ARG A 162 -26.11 25.08 -1.86
CA ARG A 162 -25.45 26.40 -1.82
C ARG A 162 -25.54 27.01 -0.42
N GLU A 163 -26.70 26.96 0.22
CA GLU A 163 -26.89 27.44 1.59
C GLU A 163 -26.00 26.69 2.59
N LEU A 164 -25.91 25.36 2.45
CA LEU A 164 -25.00 24.55 3.27
C LEU A 164 -23.54 24.96 3.04
N TRP A 165 -23.14 25.06 1.77
CA TRP A 165 -21.78 25.37 1.35
C TRP A 165 -21.36 26.75 1.84
N ASP A 166 -22.20 27.78 1.72
CA ASP A 166 -21.83 29.14 2.11
C ASP A 166 -21.69 29.29 3.63
N LYS A 167 -22.50 28.56 4.42
CA LYS A 167 -22.41 28.56 5.90
C LYS A 167 -21.22 27.74 6.42
N HIS A 168 -20.81 26.68 5.73
CA HIS A 168 -19.83 25.70 6.22
C HIS A 168 -18.64 25.46 5.28
N ARG A 169 -18.35 26.42 4.39
CA ARG A 169 -17.32 26.32 3.34
C ARG A 169 -15.95 25.92 3.88
N GLY A 170 -15.53 26.53 4.99
CA GLY A 170 -14.20 26.31 5.57
C GLY A 170 -13.93 24.82 5.79
N ASP A 171 -14.75 24.20 6.64
CA ASP A 171 -14.62 22.80 7.06
C ASP A 171 -14.85 21.84 5.90
N LEU A 172 -15.95 22.01 5.15
CA LEU A 172 -16.29 21.14 4.02
C LEU A 172 -15.20 21.17 2.94
N SER A 173 -14.65 22.35 2.66
CA SER A 173 -13.62 22.47 1.62
C SER A 173 -12.30 21.80 2.02
N ILE A 174 -11.95 21.77 3.31
CA ILE A 174 -10.78 21.03 3.78
C ILE A 174 -11.07 19.54 3.68
N TYR A 175 -12.21 19.09 4.20
CA TYR A 175 -12.67 17.70 4.14
C TYR A 175 -12.65 17.11 2.73
N PHE A 176 -13.27 17.77 1.76
CA PHE A 176 -13.31 17.26 0.39
C PHE A 176 -11.93 17.23 -0.26
N ARG A 177 -11.07 18.22 0.03
CA ARG A 177 -9.70 18.26 -0.51
C ARG A 177 -8.84 17.16 0.07
N SER A 178 -8.90 16.90 1.38
CA SER A 178 -8.11 15.85 2.01
C SER A 178 -8.59 14.46 1.57
N LEU A 179 -9.91 14.22 1.46
CA LEU A 179 -10.44 12.98 0.91
C LEU A 179 -10.04 12.78 -0.56
N TYR A 180 -10.20 13.82 -1.38
CA TYR A 180 -9.78 13.79 -2.80
C TYR A 180 -8.29 13.46 -2.93
N THR A 181 -7.44 14.08 -2.10
CA THR A 181 -6.00 13.85 -2.14
C THR A 181 -5.65 12.41 -1.76
N LEU A 182 -6.32 11.86 -0.73
CA LEU A 182 -6.19 10.45 -0.34
C LEU A 182 -6.56 9.52 -1.49
N LEU A 183 -7.73 9.69 -2.09
CA LEU A 183 -8.19 8.82 -3.19
C LEU A 183 -7.33 8.97 -4.44
N ARG A 184 -6.89 10.19 -4.75
CA ARG A 184 -5.95 10.45 -5.84
C ARG A 184 -4.63 9.73 -5.63
N PHE A 185 -4.09 9.74 -4.41
CA PHE A 185 -2.86 9.01 -4.08
C PHE A 185 -3.03 7.51 -4.35
N ILE A 186 -4.14 6.91 -3.92
CA ILE A 186 -4.45 5.50 -4.18
C ILE A 186 -4.52 5.23 -5.69
N SER A 187 -5.25 6.07 -6.43
CA SER A 187 -5.42 5.92 -7.89
C SER A 187 -4.11 6.05 -8.67
N GLU A 188 -3.22 6.97 -8.28
CA GLU A 188 -1.94 7.22 -8.97
C GLU A 188 -0.82 6.25 -8.55
N SER A 189 -0.97 5.56 -7.43
CA SER A 189 0.05 4.64 -6.90
C SER A 189 0.28 3.41 -7.80
N ARG A 190 1.55 3.00 -7.96
CA ARG A 190 1.94 1.84 -8.79
C ARG A 190 2.27 0.58 -7.99
N TYR A 191 2.66 0.73 -6.73
CA TYR A 191 3.25 -0.33 -5.91
C TYR A 191 2.27 -0.97 -4.92
N VAL A 192 1.03 -0.52 -4.88
CA VAL A 192 0.03 -0.96 -3.89
C VAL A 192 -1.23 -1.49 -4.57
N ASN A 193 -1.98 -2.31 -3.84
CA ASN A 193 -3.27 -2.79 -4.31
C ASN A 193 -4.34 -1.70 -4.12
N LYS A 194 -4.64 -0.99 -5.20
CA LYS A 194 -5.60 0.12 -5.22
C LYS A 194 -6.98 -0.26 -4.70
N LYS A 195 -7.49 -1.43 -5.08
CA LYS A 195 -8.82 -1.90 -4.66
C LYS A 195 -8.88 -2.10 -3.15
N THR A 196 -7.86 -2.74 -2.58
CA THR A 196 -7.77 -2.98 -1.14
C THR A 196 -7.68 -1.66 -0.36
N LEU A 197 -6.80 -0.75 -0.75
CA LEU A 197 -6.66 0.52 -0.04
C LEU A 197 -7.88 1.44 -0.23
N GLY A 198 -8.48 1.45 -1.42
CA GLY A 198 -9.71 2.17 -1.70
C GLY A 198 -10.87 1.66 -0.83
N SER A 199 -11.01 0.35 -0.68
CA SER A 199 -11.99 -0.26 0.23
C SER A 199 -11.75 0.14 1.70
N VAL A 200 -10.50 0.18 2.16
CA VAL A 200 -10.15 0.64 3.52
C VAL A 200 -10.50 2.12 3.71
N ALA A 201 -10.17 2.97 2.74
CA ALA A 201 -10.51 4.40 2.81
C ALA A 201 -12.03 4.60 2.84
N ARG A 202 -12.76 3.92 1.96
CA ARG A 202 -14.22 3.97 1.87
C ARG A 202 -14.91 3.49 3.16
N SER A 203 -14.43 2.42 3.78
CA SER A 203 -15.03 1.87 5.01
C SER A 203 -14.94 2.81 6.21
N LEU A 204 -14.13 3.86 6.14
CA LEU A 204 -13.95 4.84 7.21
C LEU A 204 -14.77 6.12 6.99
N ILE A 205 -15.54 6.21 5.91
CA ILE A 205 -16.47 7.30 5.65
C ILE A 205 -17.81 6.94 6.30
N SER A 206 -18.36 7.84 7.14
CA SER A 206 -19.65 7.59 7.80
C SER A 206 -20.85 7.80 6.88
N ASP A 207 -22.02 7.29 7.25
CA ASP A 207 -23.24 7.39 6.43
C ASP A 207 -23.60 8.85 6.09
N TYR A 208 -23.54 9.75 7.09
CA TYR A 208 -23.82 11.17 6.87
C TYR A 208 -22.74 11.88 6.05
N GLU A 209 -21.48 11.43 6.16
CA GLU A 209 -20.42 11.92 5.27
C GLU A 209 -20.69 11.50 3.82
N LEU A 210 -21.12 10.25 3.58
CA LEU A 210 -21.48 9.77 2.25
C LEU A 210 -22.62 10.60 1.65
N VAL A 211 -23.65 10.96 2.42
CA VAL A 211 -24.74 11.84 1.97
C VAL A 211 -24.21 13.21 1.52
N ILE A 212 -23.39 13.86 2.36
CA ILE A 212 -22.84 15.18 2.04
C ILE A 212 -21.88 15.13 0.84
N LEU A 213 -21.09 14.06 0.74
CA LEU A 213 -20.19 13.80 -0.38
C LEU A 213 -20.95 13.50 -1.68
N PHE A 214 -22.05 12.75 -1.60
CA PHE A 214 -22.92 12.46 -2.72
C PHE A 214 -23.44 13.76 -3.34
N TYR A 215 -24.03 14.64 -2.53
CA TYR A 215 -24.52 15.94 -3.03
C TYR A 215 -23.40 16.87 -3.49
N ASN A 216 -22.19 16.77 -2.90
CA ASN A 216 -21.02 17.47 -3.45
C ASN A 216 -20.68 17.01 -4.86
N CYS A 217 -20.76 15.70 -5.15
CA CYS A 217 -20.47 15.14 -6.46
C CYS A 217 -21.45 15.62 -7.53
N LEU A 218 -22.72 15.90 -7.17
CA LEU A 218 -23.72 16.47 -8.08
C LEU A 218 -23.42 17.93 -8.44
N MET A 219 -22.58 18.62 -7.67
CA MET A 219 -22.22 20.01 -7.95
C MET A 219 -21.06 20.11 -8.96
N PRO A 220 -20.99 21.17 -9.77
CA PRO A 220 -19.88 21.39 -10.70
C PRO A 220 -18.49 21.38 -10.04
N SER A 221 -18.40 21.80 -8.77
CA SER A 221 -17.15 21.77 -8.00
C SER A 221 -16.70 20.35 -7.63
N GLY A 222 -17.62 19.40 -7.52
CA GLY A 222 -17.37 18.01 -7.15
C GLY A 222 -17.27 17.05 -8.33
N GLU A 223 -17.48 17.51 -9.57
CA GLU A 223 -17.40 16.68 -10.78
C GLU A 223 -16.08 15.89 -10.88
N ARG A 224 -14.95 16.53 -10.54
CA ARG A 224 -13.64 15.86 -10.54
C ARG A 224 -13.53 14.73 -9.53
N PHE A 225 -14.33 14.77 -8.46
CA PHE A 225 -14.37 13.72 -7.45
C PHE A 225 -15.10 12.48 -7.97
N GLN A 226 -16.08 12.63 -8.88
CA GLN A 226 -16.85 11.51 -9.44
C GLN A 226 -15.94 10.43 -10.03
N LYS A 227 -14.84 10.81 -10.70
CA LYS A 227 -13.82 9.86 -11.17
C LYS A 227 -13.39 8.86 -10.08
N TYR A 228 -13.07 9.36 -8.89
CA TYR A 228 -12.64 8.51 -7.78
C TYR A 228 -13.80 7.85 -7.05
N ALA A 229 -14.98 8.48 -7.06
CA ALA A 229 -16.21 7.85 -6.59
C ALA A 229 -16.50 6.57 -7.37
N ASN A 230 -16.37 6.62 -8.69
CA ASN A 230 -16.53 5.47 -9.59
C ASN A 230 -15.38 4.46 -9.44
N GLU A 231 -14.12 4.91 -9.43
CA GLU A 231 -12.97 3.99 -9.34
C GLU A 231 -12.98 3.13 -8.06
N PHE A 232 -13.45 3.69 -6.95
CA PHE A 232 -13.45 3.02 -5.64
C PHE A 232 -14.83 2.64 -5.12
N ALA A 233 -15.88 2.80 -5.94
CA ALA A 233 -17.28 2.57 -5.57
C ALA A 233 -17.63 3.21 -4.22
N ILE A 234 -17.32 4.51 -4.06
CA ILE A 234 -17.37 5.21 -2.75
C ILE A 234 -18.74 5.09 -2.07
N PHE A 235 -19.83 5.03 -2.83
CA PHE A 235 -21.21 5.01 -2.32
C PHE A 235 -21.79 3.59 -2.18
N ASP A 236 -20.96 2.55 -2.21
CA ASP A 236 -21.41 1.16 -2.07
C ASP A 236 -22.15 0.88 -0.76
N ASN A 237 -21.81 1.56 0.33
CA ASN A 237 -22.55 1.47 1.61
C ASN A 237 -23.48 2.67 1.86
N LEU A 238 -23.86 3.43 0.83
CA LEU A 238 -24.76 4.55 0.98
C LEU A 238 -26.17 4.08 1.36
N ASP A 239 -26.67 4.59 2.48
CA ASP A 239 -28.07 4.43 2.86
C ASP A 239 -28.93 5.43 2.06
N VAL A 240 -29.66 4.93 1.08
CA VAL A 240 -30.55 5.72 0.21
C VAL A 240 -31.66 6.43 0.98
N THR A 241 -32.01 5.99 2.19
CA THR A 241 -33.04 6.62 3.03
C THR A 241 -32.57 7.92 3.67
N LEU A 242 -31.25 8.17 3.69
CA LEU A 242 -30.67 9.40 4.22
C LEU A 242 -30.48 10.49 3.14
N LEU A 243 -30.75 10.16 1.87
CA LEU A 243 -30.76 11.12 0.78
C LEU A 243 -32.01 11.99 0.85
N LEU A 244 -31.92 13.21 0.28
CA LEU A 244 -33.05 14.11 0.08
C LEU A 244 -34.20 13.42 -0.68
N ASN A 245 -33.83 12.59 -1.64
CA ASN A 245 -34.71 11.71 -2.39
C ASN A 245 -33.90 10.50 -2.89
N PRO A 246 -34.38 9.25 -2.69
CA PRO A 246 -33.70 8.05 -3.17
C PRO A 246 -33.41 8.07 -4.68
N SER A 247 -34.27 8.67 -5.50
CA SER A 247 -34.10 8.70 -6.96
C SER A 247 -32.91 9.56 -7.41
N HIS A 248 -32.33 10.39 -6.53
CA HIS A 248 -31.15 11.19 -6.88
C HIS A 248 -29.95 10.33 -7.26
N VAL A 249 -29.89 9.07 -6.82
CA VAL A 249 -28.80 8.13 -7.17
C VAL A 249 -28.62 7.96 -8.68
N LEU A 250 -29.69 8.14 -9.46
CA LEU A 250 -29.68 8.09 -10.92
C LEU A 250 -28.89 9.25 -11.58
N GLN A 251 -28.50 10.28 -10.81
CA GLN A 251 -27.72 11.41 -11.30
C GLN A 251 -26.20 11.15 -11.29
N LEU A 252 -25.75 10.02 -10.73
CA LEU A 252 -24.36 9.56 -10.79
C LEU A 252 -24.26 8.23 -11.54
N ASP A 253 -23.04 7.90 -11.96
CA ASP A 253 -22.76 6.64 -12.64
C ASP A 253 -22.98 5.44 -11.70
N ARG A 254 -23.52 4.33 -12.24
CA ARG A 254 -23.80 3.08 -11.51
C ARG A 254 -22.56 2.53 -10.81
N GLU A 255 -21.37 2.71 -11.40
CA GLU A 255 -20.08 2.27 -10.87
C GLU A 255 -19.75 2.88 -9.51
N ALA A 256 -20.25 4.08 -9.20
CA ALA A 256 -20.01 4.75 -7.93
C ALA A 256 -20.61 4.00 -6.73
N PHE A 257 -21.59 3.12 -6.98
CA PHE A 257 -22.38 2.41 -5.97
C PHE A 257 -22.02 0.93 -5.81
N GLY A 258 -21.07 0.41 -6.58
CA GLY A 258 -20.55 -0.95 -6.39
C GLY A 258 -21.64 -2.03 -6.40
N GLU A 259 -21.79 -2.73 -5.27
CA GLU A 259 -22.71 -3.85 -5.05
C GLU A 259 -23.94 -3.45 -4.23
N ASN A 260 -24.25 -2.15 -4.12
CA ASN A 260 -25.43 -1.68 -3.39
C ASN A 260 -26.74 -2.13 -4.05
N GLU A 261 -27.35 -3.19 -3.50
CA GLU A 261 -28.56 -3.82 -4.04
C GLU A 261 -29.73 -2.83 -4.17
N PHE A 262 -29.91 -1.92 -3.21
CA PHE A 262 -31.00 -0.95 -3.25
C PHE A 262 -30.86 0.00 -4.43
N VAL A 263 -29.65 0.52 -4.66
CA VAL A 263 -29.39 1.43 -5.78
C VAL A 263 -29.49 0.68 -7.10
N ILE A 264 -28.93 -0.53 -7.19
CA ILE A 264 -29.02 -1.38 -8.38
C ILE A 264 -30.48 -1.59 -8.80
N ASN A 265 -31.37 -1.90 -7.85
CA ASN A 265 -32.80 -2.07 -8.13
C ASN A 265 -33.46 -0.78 -8.66
N ILE A 266 -33.04 0.40 -8.19
CA ILE A 266 -33.55 1.69 -8.67
C ILE A 266 -33.13 1.91 -10.13
N PHE A 267 -31.87 1.61 -10.48
CA PHE A 267 -31.40 1.66 -11.87
C PHE A 267 -32.16 0.68 -12.77
N ASP A 268 -32.26 -0.58 -12.36
CA ASP A 268 -32.90 -1.62 -13.17
C ASP A 268 -34.40 -1.33 -13.40
N TYR A 269 -35.11 -0.77 -12.40
CA TYR A 269 -36.51 -0.32 -12.57
C TYR A 269 -36.62 0.83 -13.57
N ASN A 270 -35.72 1.82 -13.48
CA ASN A 270 -35.72 2.96 -14.38
C ASN A 270 -35.44 2.54 -15.84
N GLU A 271 -34.47 1.66 -16.06
CA GLU A 271 -34.16 1.11 -17.39
C GLU A 271 -35.33 0.31 -17.99
N ALA A 272 -36.12 -0.39 -17.17
CA ALA A 272 -37.31 -1.09 -17.63
C ALA A 272 -38.42 -0.13 -18.10
N GLU A 273 -38.64 0.98 -17.38
CA GLU A 273 -39.65 1.99 -17.71
C GLU A 273 -39.34 2.77 -19.00
N PHE A 274 -38.05 2.87 -19.39
CA PHE A 274 -37.64 3.49 -20.66
C PHE A 274 -37.70 2.55 -21.87
N ASN A 275 -37.85 1.24 -21.66
CA ASN A 275 -37.90 0.23 -22.73
C ASN A 275 -39.33 -0.22 -23.09
N ASP A 276 -40.34 0.25 -22.36
CA ASP A 276 -41.79 0.08 -22.66
C ASP A 276 -42.39 1.35 -23.30
#